data_AF-X1SZA5-F1
#
_entry.id   AF-X1SZA5-F1
#
_cell.length_a   1.000
_cell.length_b   1.000
_cell.length_c   1.000
_cell.angle_alpha   90.00
_cell.angle_beta   90.00
_cell.angle_gamma   90.00
#
_symmetry.space_group_name_H-M   'P 1'
#
loop_
_entity.id
_entity.type
_entity.pdbx_description
1 polymer ?
#
loop_
_entity_poly.entity_id
_entity_poly.type
_entity_poly.pdbx_seq_one_letter_code
_entity_poly.pdbx_strand_id
1 'polypeptide(L)'
;MKLLEVGALAAVVVFITALALLFIDRKGSIGSVFESSAYHAAAAFLVGMLIQSLLPIIEKNFRIATSMTLLDYSDANQPLLKRLAMEAPGTFSHSLMVGSIAEAAAEAIGRNGLLCRVGAYYHDIGK
;
A
#
# COMPACT_ATOMS: atom_id res chain seq x y z
N MET A 1 -1.87 -1.66 5.40
CA MET A 1 -1.60 -1.58 6.85
C MET A 1 -0.28 -0.88 7.17
N LYS A 2 0.83 -1.16 6.47
CA LYS A 2 2.14 -0.53 6.72
C LYS A 2 2.13 1.01 6.77
N LEU A 3 1.32 1.69 5.96
CA LEU A 3 1.29 3.17 5.94
C LEU A 3 0.64 3.78 7.19
N LEU A 4 -0.38 3.12 7.76
CA LEU A 4 -1.00 3.57 9.01
C LEU A 4 -0.06 3.37 10.20
N GLU A 5 0.69 2.26 10.20
CA GLU A 5 1.75 2.02 11.20
C GLU A 5 2.84 3.09 11.12
N VAL A 6 3.29 3.43 9.90
CA VAL A 6 4.25 4.52 9.67
C VAL A 6 3.67 5.87 10.10
N GLY A 7 2.40 6.14 9.81
CA GLY A 7 1.71 7.36 10.25
C GLY A 7 1.61 7.47 11.78
N ALA A 8 1.31 6.36 12.46
CA ALA A 8 1.28 6.30 13.92
C ALA A 8 2.67 6.50 14.53
N LEU A 9 3.70 5.86 13.97
CA LEU A 9 5.09 6.05 14.41
C LEU A 9 5.52 7.50 14.21
N ALA A 10 5.20 8.10 13.06
CA ALA A 10 5.50 9.49 12.77
C ALA A 10 4.82 10.43 13.77
N ALA A 11 3.56 10.17 14.14
CA ALA A 11 2.85 10.95 15.16
C ALA A 11 3.53 10.89 16.53
N VAL A 12 4.02 9.71 16.95
CA VAL A 12 4.79 9.55 18.20
C VAL A 12 6.10 10.33 18.13
N VAL A 13 6.83 10.23 17.03
CA VAL A 13 8.09 10.98 16.84
C VAL A 13 7.83 12.49 16.87
N VAL A 14 6.81 12.97 16.17
CA VAL A 14 6.40 14.38 16.17
C VAL A 14 5.98 14.85 17.56
N PHE A 15 5.27 14.02 18.33
CA PHE A 15 4.91 14.34 19.71
C PHE A 15 6.16 14.58 20.56
N ILE A 16 7.12 13.65 20.51
CA ILE A 16 8.35 13.71 21.32
C ILE A 16 9.20 14.93 20.92
N THR A 17 9.36 15.18 19.62
CA THR A 17 10.17 16.31 19.14
C THR A 17 9.49 17.65 19.45
N ALA A 18 8.18 17.77 19.25
CA ALA A 18 7.42 18.97 19.61
C ALA A 18 7.49 19.22 21.12
N LEU A 19 7.33 18.17 21.94
CA LEU A 19 7.42 18.27 23.39
C LEU A 19 8.80 18.79 23.82
N ALA A 20 9.88 18.21 23.28
CA ALA A 20 11.25 18.59 23.59
C ALA A 20 11.53 20.06 23.21
N LEU A 21 11.16 20.47 22.00
CA LEU A 21 11.40 21.83 21.50
C LEU A 21 10.62 22.88 22.30
N LEU A 22 9.34 22.64 22.57
CA LEU A 22 8.49 23.57 23.31
C LEU A 22 8.89 23.68 24.79
N PHE A 23 9.37 22.59 25.40
CA PHE A 23 9.96 22.64 26.74
C PHE A 23 11.25 23.47 26.78
N ILE A 24 12.12 23.35 25.78
CA ILE A 24 13.39 24.10 25.70
C ILE A 24 13.12 25.60 25.51
N ASP A 25 12.15 25.95 24.66
CA ASP A 25 11.80 27.35 24.37
C ASP A 25 11.13 28.07 25.57
N ARG A 26 10.83 27.33 26.66
CA ARG A 26 10.11 27.80 27.87
C ARG A 26 8.82 28.57 27.56
N LYS A 27 8.19 28.30 26.41
CA LYS A 27 6.96 28.96 25.98
C LYS A 27 5.76 28.22 26.54
N GLY A 28 5.05 28.88 27.46
CA GLY A 28 3.77 28.42 27.99
C GLY A 28 3.86 27.58 29.26
N SER A 29 2.70 27.24 29.80
CA SER A 29 2.60 26.32 30.93
C SER A 29 2.84 24.88 30.46
N ILE A 30 3.14 23.98 31.40
CA ILE A 30 3.29 22.54 31.09
C ILE A 30 2.04 22.02 30.37
N GLY A 31 0.84 22.46 30.77
CA GLY A 31 -0.41 22.09 30.12
C GLY A 31 -0.47 22.50 28.64
N SER A 32 -0.13 23.75 28.31
CA SER A 32 -0.16 24.23 26.92
C SER A 32 0.89 23.56 26.03
N VAL A 33 2.03 23.15 26.60
CA VAL A 33 3.07 22.41 25.88
C VAL A 33 2.59 21.01 25.50
N PHE A 34 1.94 20.30 26.42
CA PHE A 34 1.35 18.99 26.13
C PHE A 34 0.22 19.07 25.11
N GLU A 35 -0.68 20.05 25.23
CA GLU A 35 -1.78 20.26 24.28
C GLU A 35 -1.26 20.55 22.87
N SER A 36 -0.28 21.45 22.74
CA SER A 36 0.32 21.79 21.44
C SER A 36 1.04 20.59 20.82
N SER A 37 1.77 19.80 21.63
CA SER A 37 2.46 18.60 21.15
C SER A 37 1.47 17.52 20.69
N ALA A 38 0.36 17.35 21.41
CA ALA A 38 -0.72 16.45 21.02
C ALA A 38 -1.39 16.91 19.71
N TYR A 39 -1.60 18.22 19.52
CA TYR A 39 -2.12 18.76 18.27
C TYR A 39 -1.19 18.46 17.08
N HIS A 40 0.13 18.68 17.23
CA HIS A 40 1.09 18.36 16.18
C HIS A 40 1.11 16.86 15.84
N ALA A 41 1.05 15.99 16.85
CA ALA A 41 1.00 14.54 16.67
C ALA A 41 -0.29 14.11 15.94
N ALA A 42 -1.44 14.65 16.34
CA ALA A 42 -2.72 14.39 15.69
C ALA A 42 -2.70 14.86 14.23
N ALA A 43 -2.16 16.06 13.96
CA ALA A 43 -2.01 16.57 12.60
C ALA A 43 -1.12 15.64 11.74
N ALA A 44 0.01 15.18 12.26
CA ALA A 44 0.89 14.24 11.57
C ALA A 44 0.20 12.91 11.25
N PHE A 45 -0.56 12.37 12.19
CA PHE A 45 -1.35 11.15 11.97
C PHE A 45 -2.41 11.35 10.88
N LEU A 46 -3.17 12.45 10.95
CA LEU A 46 -4.20 12.78 9.96
C LEU A 46 -3.62 12.95 8.55
N VAL A 47 -2.43 13.57 8.43
CA VAL A 47 -1.72 13.65 7.14
C VAL A 47 -1.35 12.27 6.62
N GLY A 48 -0.88 11.36 7.49
CA GLY A 48 -0.61 9.97 7.11
C GLY A 48 -1.86 9.25 6.57
N MET A 49 -3.01 9.43 7.22
CA MET A 49 -4.30 8.91 6.74
C MET A 49 -4.69 9.51 5.38
N LEU A 50 -4.50 10.82 5.20
CA LEU A 50 -4.81 11.51 3.95
C LEU A 50 -3.94 10.99 2.79
N ILE A 51 -2.65 10.78 3.02
CA ILE A 51 -1.73 10.18 2.04
C ILE A 51 -2.18 8.76 1.66
N GLN A 52 -2.59 7.94 2.63
CA GLN A 52 -3.10 6.60 2.35
C GLN A 52 -4.33 6.62 1.42
N SER A 53 -5.20 7.61 1.58
CA SER A 53 -6.37 7.81 0.71
C SER A 53 -6.00 8.34 -0.68
N LEU A 54 -4.93 9.15 -0.79
CA LEU A 54 -4.43 9.65 -2.08
C LEU A 54 -3.58 8.63 -2.83
N LEU A 55 -3.10 7.57 -2.17
CA LEU A 55 -2.18 6.60 -2.75
C LEU A 55 -2.67 6.01 -4.09
N PRO A 56 -3.95 5.60 -4.27
CA PRO A 56 -4.42 5.06 -5.55
C PRO A 56 -4.32 6.07 -6.71
N ILE A 57 -4.51 7.37 -6.41
CA ILE A 57 -4.39 8.45 -7.41
C ILE A 57 -2.93 8.60 -7.83
N ILE A 58 -2.01 8.55 -6.86
CA ILE A 58 -0.57 8.62 -7.12
C ILE A 58 -0.15 7.39 -7.95
N GLU A 59 -0.51 6.18 -7.52
CA GLU A 59 -0.22 4.94 -8.24
C GLU A 59 -0.68 4.98 -9.69
N LYS A 60 -1.91 5.46 -9.94
CA LYS A 60 -2.47 5.59 -11.29
C LYS A 60 -1.70 6.58 -12.15
N ASN A 61 -1.34 7.75 -11.62
CA ASN A 61 -0.62 8.78 -12.36
C ASN A 61 0.81 8.34 -12.72
N PHE A 62 1.48 7.66 -11.80
CA PHE A 62 2.86 7.20 -11.98
C PHE A 62 2.99 5.78 -12.55
N ARG A 63 1.86 5.08 -12.76
CA ARG A 63 1.79 3.70 -13.25
C ARG A 63 2.61 2.72 -12.41
N ILE A 64 2.53 2.87 -11.08
CA ILE A 64 3.22 2.02 -10.12
C ILE A 64 2.23 0.99 -9.58
N ALA A 65 2.58 -0.30 -9.65
CA ALA A 65 1.79 -1.36 -9.05
C ALA A 65 2.29 -1.63 -7.62
N THR A 66 1.48 -1.31 -6.62
CA THR A 66 1.77 -1.72 -5.23
C THR A 66 1.13 -3.07 -4.93
N SER A 67 1.43 -3.64 -3.76
CA SER A 67 0.79 -4.89 -3.33
C SER A 67 -0.74 -4.78 -3.27
N MET A 68 -1.30 -3.61 -2.95
CA MET A 68 -2.75 -3.42 -3.01
C MET A 68 -3.24 -3.43 -4.46
N THR A 69 -2.61 -2.66 -5.35
CA THR A 69 -2.97 -2.67 -6.77
C THR A 69 -2.89 -4.07 -7.38
N LEU A 70 -1.86 -4.85 -7.02
CA LEU A 70 -1.69 -6.22 -7.49
C LEU A 70 -2.77 -7.16 -6.93
N LEU A 71 -3.16 -7.01 -5.67
CA LEU A 71 -4.28 -7.77 -5.10
C LEU A 71 -5.59 -7.44 -5.83
N ASP A 72 -5.85 -6.18 -6.13
CA ASP A 72 -7.02 -5.76 -6.90
C ASP A 72 -7.01 -6.36 -8.32
N TYR A 73 -5.85 -6.41 -8.97
CA TYR A 73 -5.68 -7.05 -10.27
C TYR A 73 -5.75 -8.58 -10.21
N SER A 74 -5.58 -9.19 -9.03
CA SER A 74 -5.70 -10.65 -8.88
C SER A 74 -7.16 -11.14 -8.86
N ASP A 75 -8.13 -10.22 -8.72
CA ASP A 75 -9.55 -10.56 -8.74
C ASP A 75 -10.00 -11.03 -10.13
N ALA A 76 -10.50 -12.27 -10.21
CA ALA A 76 -11.01 -12.85 -11.45
C ALA A 76 -12.24 -12.11 -12.03
N ASN A 77 -12.88 -11.25 -11.24
CA ASN A 77 -13.98 -10.39 -11.71
C ASN A 77 -13.51 -9.16 -12.50
N GLN A 78 -12.19 -8.91 -12.56
CA GLN A 78 -11.64 -7.86 -13.41
C GLN A 78 -12.11 -8.04 -14.86
N PRO A 79 -12.58 -6.97 -15.55
CA PRO A 79 -13.22 -7.10 -16.85
C PRO A 79 -12.40 -7.90 -17.88
N LEU A 80 -11.08 -7.71 -17.90
CA LEU A 80 -10.18 -8.43 -18.80
C LEU A 80 -10.04 -9.92 -18.45
N LEU A 81 -9.89 -10.26 -17.17
CA LEU A 81 -9.79 -11.66 -16.74
C LEU A 81 -11.12 -12.40 -16.94
N LYS A 82 -12.23 -11.74 -16.65
CA LYS A 82 -13.57 -12.26 -16.93
C LYS A 82 -13.77 -12.53 -18.42
N ARG A 83 -13.29 -11.62 -19.27
CA ARG A 83 -13.35 -11.78 -20.72
C ARG A 83 -12.47 -12.95 -21.20
N LEU A 84 -11.23 -13.07 -20.69
CA LEU A 84 -10.36 -14.20 -20.98
C LEU A 84 -10.98 -15.54 -20.57
N ALA A 85 -11.62 -15.59 -19.40
CA ALA A 85 -12.32 -16.79 -18.93
C ALA A 85 -13.49 -17.20 -19.84
N MET A 86 -14.18 -16.23 -20.46
CA MET A 86 -15.31 -16.48 -21.35
C MET A 86 -14.87 -16.81 -22.79
N GLU A 87 -13.88 -16.09 -23.32
CA GLU A 87 -13.44 -16.22 -24.72
C GLU A 87 -12.40 -17.34 -24.90
N ALA A 88 -11.54 -17.57 -23.90
CA ALA A 88 -10.45 -18.54 -23.94
C ALA A 88 -10.25 -19.26 -22.58
N PRO A 89 -11.20 -20.10 -22.13
CA PRO A 89 -11.18 -20.73 -20.80
C PRO A 89 -9.94 -21.62 -20.56
N GLY A 90 -9.38 -22.20 -21.63
CA GLY A 90 -8.12 -22.95 -21.56
C GLY A 90 -6.93 -22.06 -21.21
N THR A 91 -6.82 -20.90 -21.85
CA THR A 91 -5.80 -19.88 -21.55
C THR A 91 -5.98 -19.34 -20.13
N PHE A 92 -7.22 -19.08 -19.70
CA PHE A 92 -7.50 -18.66 -18.33
C PHE A 92 -7.00 -19.68 -17.29
N SER A 93 -7.36 -20.96 -17.44
CA SER A 93 -6.93 -22.02 -16.51
C SER A 93 -5.41 -22.22 -16.52
N HIS A 94 -4.79 -22.12 -17.71
CA HIS A 94 -3.34 -22.14 -17.86
C HIS A 94 -2.67 -21.00 -17.10
N SER A 95 -3.13 -19.76 -17.29
CA SER A 95 -2.59 -18.58 -16.62
C SER A 95 -2.70 -18.65 -15.09
N LEU A 96 -3.79 -19.20 -14.54
CA LEU A 96 -3.92 -19.42 -13.09
C LEU A 96 -2.91 -20.46 -12.56
N MET A 97 -2.71 -21.55 -13.29
CA MET A 97 -1.73 -22.59 -12.93
C MET A 97 -0.30 -22.03 -13.00
N VAL A 98 0.04 -21.34 -14.09
CA VAL A 98 1.34 -20.68 -14.24
C VAL A 98 1.55 -19.65 -13.14
N GLY A 99 0.54 -18.86 -12.79
CA GLY A 99 0.61 -17.88 -11.71
C GLY A 99 0.96 -18.51 -10.36
N SER A 100 0.37 -19.67 -10.03
CA SER A 100 0.66 -20.39 -8.79
C SER A 100 2.11 -20.91 -8.74
N ILE A 101 2.61 -21.45 -9.87
CA ILE A 101 4.00 -21.93 -9.98
C ILE A 101 4.98 -20.75 -9.91
N ALA A 102 4.68 -19.66 -10.61
CA ALA A 102 5.51 -18.47 -10.66
C ALA A 102 5.62 -17.78 -9.30
N GLU A 103 4.53 -17.74 -8.54
CA GLU A 103 4.52 -17.25 -7.15
C GLU A 103 5.49 -18.06 -6.28
N ALA A 104 5.31 -19.37 -6.22
CA ALA A 104 6.14 -20.25 -5.40
C ALA A 104 7.62 -20.20 -5.79
N ALA A 105 7.91 -20.16 -7.09
CA ALA A 105 9.28 -20.05 -7.59
C ALA A 105 9.92 -18.71 -7.20
N ALA A 106 9.19 -17.59 -7.33
CA ALA A 106 9.68 -16.27 -6.95
C ALA A 106 9.91 -16.17 -5.44
N GLU A 107 9.00 -16.69 -4.62
CA GLU A 107 9.15 -16.71 -3.16
C GLU A 107 10.36 -17.54 -2.72
N ALA A 108 10.61 -18.69 -3.36
CA ALA A 108 11.75 -19.57 -3.05
C ALA A 108 13.11 -18.87 -3.24
N ILE A 109 13.20 -17.85 -4.09
CA ILE A 109 14.41 -17.04 -4.31
C ILE A 109 14.33 -15.64 -3.65
N GLY A 110 13.38 -15.43 -2.74
CA GLY A 110 13.20 -14.17 -1.99
C GLY A 110 12.73 -13.00 -2.86
N ARG A 111 11.98 -13.26 -3.93
CA ARG A 111 11.40 -12.25 -4.83
C ARG A 111 9.89 -12.11 -4.63
N ASN A 112 9.30 -11.11 -5.29
CA ASN A 112 7.90 -10.75 -5.11
C ASN A 112 6.96 -11.75 -5.83
N GLY A 113 6.49 -12.77 -5.10
CA GLY A 113 5.58 -13.78 -5.61
C GLY A 113 4.24 -13.23 -6.12
N LEU A 114 3.66 -12.27 -5.40
CA LEU A 114 2.39 -11.64 -5.79
C LEU A 114 2.47 -10.96 -7.17
N LEU A 115 3.57 -10.24 -7.45
CA LEU A 115 3.80 -9.62 -8.75
C LEU A 115 3.90 -10.68 -9.86
N CYS A 116 4.64 -11.77 -9.62
CA CYS A 116 4.78 -12.87 -10.58
C CYS A 116 3.43 -13.57 -10.85
N ARG A 117 2.64 -13.83 -9.80
CA ARG A 117 1.30 -14.43 -9.94
C ARG A 117 0.39 -13.57 -10.80
N VAL A 118 0.26 -12.30 -10.45
CA VAL A 118 -0.64 -11.37 -11.14
C VAL A 118 -0.14 -11.11 -12.55
N GLY A 119 1.17 -10.96 -12.76
CA GLY A 119 1.76 -10.87 -14.09
C GLY A 119 1.40 -12.06 -14.98
N ALA A 120 1.43 -13.29 -14.44
CA ALA A 120 1.03 -14.49 -15.15
C ALA A 120 -0.47 -14.48 -15.54
N TYR A 121 -1.36 -13.90 -14.74
CA TYR A 121 -2.79 -13.82 -15.09
C TYR A 121 -3.03 -13.04 -16.39
N TYR A 122 -2.21 -12.02 -16.65
CA TYR A 122 -2.35 -11.14 -17.80
C TYR A 122 -1.33 -11.39 -18.92
N HIS A 123 -0.35 -12.29 -18.76
CA HIS A 123 0.75 -12.45 -19.72
C HIS A 123 0.28 -12.86 -21.13
N ASP A 124 -0.83 -13.60 -21.19
CA ASP A 124 -1.44 -14.15 -22.40
C ASP A 124 -2.78 -13.46 -22.73
N ILE A 125 -3.06 -12.28 -22.16
CA ILE A 125 -4.35 -11.58 -22.33
C ILE A 125 -4.66 -11.16 -23.79
N GLY A 126 -3.66 -11.21 -24.67
CA GLY A 126 -3.79 -10.89 -26.09
C GLY A 126 -4.26 -12.06 -26.97
N LYS A 127 -4.35 -13.29 -26.43
CA LYS A 127 -4.96 -14.45 -27.10
C LYS A 127 -6.48 -14.36 -27.08
#